data_AF-A0A969WT00-F1
#
_entry.id   AF-A0A969WT00-F1
#
_cell.length_a   1.000
_cell.length_b   1.000
_cell.length_c   1.000
_cell.angle_alpha   90.00
_cell.angle_beta   90.00
_cell.angle_gamma   90.00
#
_symmetry.space_group_name_H-M   'P 1'
#
loop_
_entity.id
_entity.type
_entity.pdbx_description
1 polymer ?
#
loop_
_entity_poly.entity_id
_entity_poly.type
_entity_poly.pdbx_seq_one_letter_code
_entity_poly.pdbx_strand_id
1 'polypeptide(L)'
;MNIKVESIVHFLSVVNQHKLIKSVAFQAIDLTGYEDVIFENDFEDCLFLGCDMSTKAQKKLIKTGNLFFPNMNLPFQVYRNKLYGHTELYNSFSYTNHSSYTNTNDYLIYKYYESTGKADPTSIKDSLAQRLHDHSITDSLHDYLLKWDSHRVVAIMGGHSLRRDAADYRNIVFISKVLAERGHLMVSGGGPGGMEATHLGTWMAHRDEKEID
;
A
#
# COMPACT_ATOMS: atom_id res chain seq x y z
N MET A 1 13.31 -18.37 4.07
CA MET A 1 13.23 -16.90 3.99
C MET A 1 13.18 -16.58 2.52
N ASN A 2 11.98 -16.30 1.99
CA ASN A 2 11.82 -16.06 0.56
C ASN A 2 12.31 -14.65 0.24
N ILE A 3 13.22 -14.53 -0.71
CA ILE A 3 13.67 -13.22 -1.20
C ILE A 3 12.47 -12.55 -1.89
N LYS A 4 12.17 -11.31 -1.53
CA LYS A 4 11.08 -10.52 -2.11
C LYS A 4 11.63 -9.62 -3.21
N VAL A 5 11.09 -9.73 -4.41
CA VAL A 5 11.49 -8.98 -5.61
C VAL A 5 10.30 -8.17 -6.08
N GLU A 6 10.43 -6.85 -6.05
CA GLU A 6 9.34 -5.91 -6.34
C GLU A 6 9.66 -4.90 -7.43
N SER A 7 10.83 -5.02 -8.06
CA SER A 7 11.25 -4.14 -9.14
C SER A 7 11.97 -4.91 -10.22
N ILE A 8 11.94 -4.36 -11.44
CA ILE A 8 12.63 -4.96 -12.57
C ILE A 8 14.15 -5.00 -12.36
N VAL A 9 14.71 -3.98 -11.71
CA VAL A 9 16.13 -3.91 -11.40
C VAL A 9 16.53 -5.05 -10.47
N HIS A 10 15.72 -5.32 -9.44
CA HIS A 10 15.97 -6.43 -8.52
C HIS A 10 15.76 -7.79 -9.22
N PHE A 11 14.74 -7.93 -10.07
CA PHE A 11 14.54 -9.13 -10.89
C PHE A 11 15.78 -9.46 -11.72
N LEU A 12 16.29 -8.48 -12.47
CA LEU A 12 17.50 -8.64 -13.28
C LEU A 12 18.74 -8.94 -12.43
N SER A 13 18.85 -8.37 -11.23
CA SER A 13 19.95 -8.69 -10.32
C SER A 13 19.91 -10.16 -9.87
N VAL A 14 18.72 -10.69 -9.55
CA VAL A 14 18.57 -12.08 -9.07
C VAL A 14 18.86 -13.09 -10.17
N VAL A 15 18.27 -12.90 -11.36
CA VAL A 15 18.43 -13.82 -12.50
C VAL A 15 19.85 -13.82 -13.07
N ASN A 16 20.57 -12.70 -12.99
CA ASN A 16 21.97 -12.63 -13.45
C ASN A 16 22.96 -13.31 -12.49
N GLN A 17 22.59 -13.49 -11.22
CA GLN A 17 23.45 -14.12 -10.21
C GLN A 17 23.26 -15.64 -10.15
N HIS A 18 22.12 -16.15 -10.60
CA HIS A 18 21.74 -17.55 -10.42
C HIS A 18 21.10 -18.12 -11.68
N LYS A 19 21.62 -19.26 -12.16
CA LYS A 19 21.02 -20.00 -13.28
C LYS A 19 19.69 -20.69 -12.89
N LEU A 20 19.57 -21.08 -11.61
CA LEU A 20 18.35 -21.61 -11.01
C LEU A 20 17.88 -20.65 -9.93
N ILE A 21 16.67 -20.13 -10.08
CA ILE A 21 16.02 -19.25 -9.13
C ILE A 21 15.03 -20.08 -8.31
N LYS A 22 15.19 -20.11 -6.98
CA LYS A 22 14.40 -20.97 -6.10
C LYS A 22 13.81 -20.22 -4.91
N SER A 23 12.54 -20.48 -4.60
CA SER A 23 11.84 -19.94 -3.43
C SER A 23 11.87 -18.41 -3.33
N VAL A 24 11.72 -17.72 -4.47
CA VAL A 24 11.67 -16.25 -4.58
C VAL A 24 10.23 -15.79 -4.83
N ALA A 25 9.82 -14.69 -4.20
CA ALA A 25 8.52 -14.06 -4.45
C ALA A 25 8.70 -12.80 -5.31
N PHE A 26 8.09 -12.79 -6.49
CA PHE A 26 8.02 -11.66 -7.42
C PHE A 26 6.65 -10.99 -7.28
N GLN A 27 6.60 -9.68 -7.05
CA GLN A 27 5.36 -8.98 -6.72
C GLN A 27 5.19 -7.68 -7.52
N ALA A 28 4.05 -7.58 -8.23
CA ALA A 28 3.64 -6.41 -9.02
C ALA A 28 4.73 -5.88 -9.97
N ILE A 29 5.40 -6.78 -10.70
CA ILE A 29 6.40 -6.44 -11.71
C ILE A 29 5.83 -6.68 -13.10
N ASP A 30 6.02 -5.71 -13.99
CA ASP A 30 5.83 -5.90 -15.42
C ASP A 30 7.05 -6.61 -16.03
N LEU A 31 6.87 -7.87 -16.42
CA LEU A 31 7.89 -8.73 -17.01
C LEU A 31 7.67 -8.92 -18.52
N THR A 32 6.71 -8.22 -19.14
CA THR A 32 6.39 -8.38 -20.57
C THR A 32 7.58 -8.11 -21.49
N GLY A 33 8.44 -7.14 -21.11
CA GLY A 33 9.69 -6.83 -21.82
C GLY A 33 10.88 -7.75 -21.52
N TYR A 34 10.72 -8.72 -20.62
CA TYR A 34 11.81 -9.54 -20.08
C TYR A 34 11.49 -11.04 -20.10
N GLU A 35 10.57 -11.46 -20.96
CA GLU A 35 10.16 -12.86 -21.05
C GLU A 35 11.27 -13.78 -21.55
N ASP A 36 12.23 -13.28 -22.35
CA ASP A 36 13.39 -14.06 -22.78
C ASP A 36 14.18 -14.57 -21.57
N VAL A 37 14.34 -13.73 -20.54
CA VAL A 37 14.97 -14.12 -19.26
C VAL A 37 14.18 -15.23 -18.59
N ILE A 38 12.85 -15.17 -18.62
CA ILE A 38 11.97 -16.23 -18.11
C ILE A 38 12.18 -17.52 -18.91
N PHE A 39 12.38 -17.45 -20.23
CA PHE A 39 12.58 -18.61 -21.09
C PHE A 39 13.98 -19.22 -21.00
N GLU A 40 15.00 -18.43 -20.70
CA GLU A 40 16.41 -18.85 -20.62
C GLU A 40 16.83 -19.36 -19.24
N ASN A 41 16.11 -19.00 -18.18
CA ASN A 41 16.42 -19.43 -16.81
C ASN A 41 15.42 -20.45 -16.27
N ASP A 42 15.84 -21.17 -15.22
CA ASP A 42 15.01 -22.12 -14.49
C ASP A 42 14.48 -21.48 -13.20
N PHE A 43 13.19 -21.67 -12.94
CA PHE A 43 12.50 -21.20 -11.74
C PHE A 43 11.86 -22.40 -11.05
N GLU A 44 12.05 -22.54 -9.74
CA GLU A 44 11.47 -23.62 -8.94
C GLU A 44 10.89 -23.05 -7.64
N ASP A 45 9.70 -23.47 -7.24
CA ASP A 45 9.06 -23.06 -5.97
C ASP A 45 8.97 -21.52 -5.80
N CYS A 46 8.96 -20.77 -6.90
CA CYS A 46 8.81 -19.31 -6.88
C CYS A 46 7.33 -18.91 -6.89
N LEU A 47 7.07 -17.72 -6.38
CA LEU A 47 5.74 -17.12 -6.30
C LEU A 47 5.70 -15.87 -7.19
N PHE A 48 4.71 -15.77 -8.07
CA PHE A 48 4.50 -14.62 -8.94
C PHE A 48 3.14 -13.98 -8.61
N LEU A 49 3.17 -12.86 -7.90
CA LEU A 49 2.00 -12.12 -7.40
C LEU A 49 1.71 -10.92 -8.30
N GLY A 50 0.64 -10.99 -9.11
CA GLY A 50 0.22 -9.86 -9.94
C GLY A 50 1.26 -9.37 -10.94
N CYS A 51 2.16 -10.24 -11.38
CA CYS A 51 3.17 -9.91 -12.39
C CYS A 51 2.56 -9.95 -13.80
N ASP A 52 2.90 -8.97 -14.63
CA ASP A 52 2.44 -8.92 -16.02
C ASP A 52 3.40 -9.67 -16.92
N MET A 53 2.88 -10.61 -17.69
CA MET A 53 3.62 -11.41 -18.67
C MET A 53 2.64 -12.17 -19.57
N SER A 54 3.12 -12.69 -20.70
CA SER A 54 2.34 -13.50 -21.62
C SER A 54 1.88 -14.81 -21.01
N THR A 55 0.75 -15.34 -21.51
CA THR A 55 0.25 -16.67 -21.16
C THR A 55 1.28 -17.78 -21.43
N LYS A 56 2.19 -17.58 -22.39
CA LYS A 56 3.26 -18.54 -22.70
C LYS A 56 4.28 -18.59 -21.57
N ALA A 57 4.72 -17.43 -21.07
CA ALA A 57 5.62 -17.32 -19.92
C ALA A 57 4.98 -17.90 -18.65
N GLN A 58 3.72 -17.55 -18.35
CA GLN A 58 2.97 -18.10 -17.21
C GLN A 58 2.93 -19.64 -17.25
N LYS A 59 2.60 -20.22 -18.41
CA LYS A 59 2.56 -21.68 -18.59
C LYS A 59 3.92 -22.33 -18.38
N LYS A 60 5.04 -21.69 -18.76
CA LYS A 60 6.39 -22.22 -18.48
C LYS A 60 6.63 -22.29 -16.97
N LEU A 61 6.35 -21.20 -16.25
CA LEU A 61 6.57 -21.09 -14.81
C LEU A 61 5.71 -22.09 -14.03
N ILE A 62 4.43 -22.20 -14.37
CA ILE A 62 3.51 -23.14 -13.70
C ILE A 62 3.96 -24.60 -13.89
N LYS A 63 4.42 -24.97 -15.10
CA LYS A 63 4.90 -26.33 -15.39
C LYS A 63 6.12 -26.75 -14.57
N THR A 64 6.87 -25.80 -14.05
CA THR A 64 8.10 -26.01 -13.26
C THR A 64 7.84 -25.90 -11.75
N GLY A 65 6.58 -25.96 -11.32
CA GLY A 65 6.20 -25.99 -9.91
C GLY A 65 6.09 -24.62 -9.24
N ASN A 66 6.14 -23.53 -10.03
CA ASN A 66 5.95 -22.17 -9.51
C ASN A 66 4.46 -21.84 -9.37
N LEU A 67 4.15 -20.96 -8.41
CA LEU A 67 2.80 -20.48 -8.17
C LEU A 67 2.58 -19.13 -8.85
N PHE A 68 1.48 -19.01 -9.58
CA PHE A 68 1.09 -17.79 -10.27
C PHE A 68 -0.25 -17.29 -9.75
N PHE A 69 -0.27 -16.04 -9.28
CA PHE A 69 -1.44 -15.33 -8.80
C PHE A 69 -1.76 -14.20 -9.79
N PRO A 70 -2.81 -14.35 -10.60
CA PRO A 70 -3.12 -13.41 -11.66
C PRO A 70 -3.61 -12.07 -11.12
N ASN A 71 -3.37 -11.00 -11.89
CA ASN A 71 -4.03 -9.71 -11.68
C ASN A 71 -5.56 -9.88 -11.70
N MET A 72 -6.22 -9.25 -10.74
CA MET A 72 -7.68 -9.26 -10.63
C MET A 72 -8.23 -7.96 -11.19
N ASN A 73 -9.25 -8.05 -12.05
CA ASN A 73 -9.97 -6.87 -12.55
C ASN A 73 -10.89 -6.33 -11.45
N LEU A 74 -10.33 -5.46 -10.61
CA LEU A 74 -10.94 -4.85 -9.42
C LEU A 74 -10.60 -3.35 -9.39
N PRO A 75 -11.36 -2.52 -8.68
CA PRO A 75 -11.07 -1.07 -8.57
C PRO A 75 -9.81 -0.76 -7.76
N PHE A 76 -9.14 -1.76 -7.21
CA PHE A 76 -7.85 -1.66 -6.54
C PHE A 76 -6.91 -2.76 -7.04
N GLN A 77 -5.62 -2.45 -7.00
CA GLN A 77 -4.56 -3.44 -7.22
C GLN A 77 -4.43 -4.31 -5.97
N VAL A 78 -4.56 -5.62 -6.11
CA VAL A 78 -4.49 -6.58 -4.98
C VAL A 78 -3.06 -6.74 -4.46
N TYR A 79 -2.08 -6.95 -5.35
CA TYR A 79 -0.72 -7.33 -4.98
C TYR A 79 0.24 -6.14 -4.87
N ARG A 80 -0.14 -5.10 -4.13
CA ARG A 80 0.66 -3.86 -4.07
C ARG A 80 2.00 -4.07 -3.36
N ASN A 81 3.06 -3.50 -3.91
CA ASN A 81 4.40 -3.44 -3.32
C ASN A 81 4.73 -2.07 -2.70
N LYS A 82 3.71 -1.22 -2.53
CA LYS A 82 3.82 0.11 -1.94
C LYS A 82 2.51 0.54 -1.30
N LEU A 83 2.64 1.34 -0.24
CA LEU A 83 1.52 2.03 0.37
C LEU A 83 0.84 2.98 -0.62
N TYR A 84 -0.44 3.25 -0.39
CA TYR A 84 -1.17 4.27 -1.13
C TYR A 84 -0.59 5.66 -0.87
N GLY A 85 -0.47 6.44 -1.94
CA GLY A 85 -0.20 7.87 -1.86
C GLY A 85 -1.49 8.70 -1.85
N HIS A 86 -1.44 9.90 -1.29
CA HIS A 86 -2.60 10.80 -1.31
C HIS A 86 -3.04 11.17 -2.73
N THR A 87 -2.10 11.35 -3.66
CA THR A 87 -2.38 11.64 -5.08
C THR A 87 -3.05 10.47 -5.80
N GLU A 88 -2.83 9.25 -5.32
CA GLU A 88 -3.46 8.05 -5.88
C GLU A 88 -4.87 7.88 -5.33
N LEU A 89 -5.06 8.04 -4.02
CA LEU A 89 -6.37 7.89 -3.38
C LEU A 89 -7.32 9.01 -3.78
N TYR A 90 -6.84 10.27 -3.80
CA TYR A 90 -7.62 11.47 -4.11
C TYR A 90 -7.36 12.02 -5.53
N ASN A 91 -6.95 11.15 -6.46
CA ASN A 91 -6.60 11.50 -7.85
C ASN A 91 -7.60 12.43 -8.57
N SER A 92 -8.90 12.29 -8.32
CA SER A 92 -9.96 13.06 -8.97
C SER A 92 -10.60 14.13 -8.07
N PHE A 93 -10.02 14.40 -6.89
CA PHE A 93 -10.61 15.32 -5.93
C PHE A 93 -10.35 16.78 -6.29
N SER A 94 -11.41 17.59 -6.24
CA SER A 94 -11.37 19.05 -6.34
C SER A 94 -11.93 19.67 -5.07
N TYR A 95 -11.12 20.49 -4.41
CA TYR A 95 -11.53 21.20 -3.19
C TYR A 95 -12.65 22.22 -3.44
N THR A 96 -12.82 22.72 -4.67
CA THR A 96 -13.91 23.63 -5.04
C THR A 96 -15.21 22.91 -5.38
N ASN A 97 -15.16 21.59 -5.58
CA ASN A 97 -16.32 20.77 -5.89
C ASN A 97 -16.31 19.50 -5.03
N HIS A 98 -16.95 19.54 -3.86
CA HIS A 98 -16.98 18.41 -2.94
C HIS A 98 -17.56 17.12 -3.53
N SER A 99 -18.49 17.23 -4.50
CA SER A 99 -19.04 16.04 -5.18
C SER A 99 -18.00 15.25 -5.96
N SER A 100 -16.88 15.87 -6.34
CA SER A 100 -15.77 15.19 -7.03
C SER A 100 -15.15 14.05 -6.21
N TYR A 101 -15.33 14.07 -4.88
CA TYR A 101 -14.89 12.99 -4.00
C TYR A 101 -15.42 11.62 -4.45
N THR A 102 -16.64 11.55 -5.01
CA THR A 102 -17.21 10.27 -5.46
C THR A 102 -16.48 9.65 -6.66
N ASN A 103 -15.61 10.42 -7.31
CA ASN A 103 -14.81 9.98 -8.45
C ASN A 103 -13.38 9.57 -8.05
N THR A 104 -13.05 9.67 -6.76
CA THR A 104 -11.74 9.31 -6.24
C THR A 104 -11.59 7.80 -6.11
N ASN A 105 -10.36 7.31 -6.23
CA ASN A 105 -10.09 5.89 -6.02
C ASN A 105 -10.50 5.43 -4.63
N ASP A 106 -10.27 6.24 -3.59
CA ASP A 106 -10.69 5.95 -2.22
C ASP A 106 -12.19 5.64 -2.14
N TYR A 107 -13.02 6.53 -2.69
CA TYR A 107 -14.46 6.33 -2.71
C TYR A 107 -14.88 5.12 -3.54
N LEU A 108 -14.28 4.91 -4.72
CA LEU A 108 -14.62 3.78 -5.59
C LEU A 108 -14.30 2.42 -4.92
N ILE A 109 -13.16 2.34 -4.23
CA ILE A 109 -12.77 1.15 -3.45
C ILE A 109 -13.74 0.94 -2.29
N TYR A 110 -14.08 2.01 -1.56
CA TYR A 110 -15.09 1.95 -0.50
C TYR A 110 -16.46 1.47 -1.01
N LYS A 111 -16.94 1.99 -2.14
CA LYS A 111 -18.20 1.56 -2.75
C LYS A 111 -18.16 0.09 -3.16
N TYR A 112 -17.04 -0.38 -3.69
CA TYR A 112 -16.86 -1.80 -3.97
C TYR A 112 -16.93 -2.63 -2.68
N TYR A 113 -16.20 -2.25 -1.63
CA TYR A 113 -16.25 -2.92 -0.31
C TYR A 113 -17.68 -2.97 0.25
N GLU A 114 -18.43 -1.86 0.20
CA GLU A 114 -19.84 -1.85 0.61
C GLU A 114 -20.70 -2.79 -0.23
N SER A 115 -20.56 -2.76 -1.54
CA SER A 115 -21.39 -3.54 -2.46
C SER A 115 -21.11 -5.05 -2.40
N THR A 116 -19.94 -5.43 -1.91
CA THR A 116 -19.47 -6.83 -1.85
C THR A 116 -19.64 -7.47 -0.47
N GLY A 117 -20.41 -6.87 0.44
CA GLY A 117 -20.71 -7.47 1.76
C GLY A 117 -19.85 -6.98 2.92
N LYS A 118 -19.03 -5.95 2.71
CA LYS A 118 -18.17 -5.36 3.74
C LYS A 118 -17.26 -6.42 4.37
N ALA A 119 -17.33 -6.57 5.70
CA ALA A 119 -16.54 -7.52 6.47
C ALA A 119 -16.96 -8.99 6.27
N ASP A 120 -18.12 -9.22 5.66
CA ASP A 120 -18.66 -10.54 5.32
C ASP A 120 -18.86 -10.66 3.80
N PRO A 121 -17.78 -10.88 3.03
CA PRO A 121 -17.85 -10.80 1.58
C PRO A 121 -18.81 -11.82 0.96
N THR A 122 -19.57 -11.39 -0.04
CA THR A 122 -20.61 -12.21 -0.68
C THR A 122 -20.06 -13.32 -1.57
N SER A 123 -18.76 -13.30 -1.90
CA SER A 123 -18.09 -14.33 -2.68
C SER A 123 -16.70 -14.66 -2.16
N ILE A 124 -16.24 -15.88 -2.45
CA ILE A 124 -14.86 -16.32 -2.16
C ILE A 124 -13.85 -15.43 -2.90
N LYS A 125 -14.18 -14.98 -4.12
CA LYS A 125 -13.30 -14.10 -4.90
C LYS A 125 -13.06 -12.78 -4.18
N ASP A 126 -14.13 -12.13 -3.71
CA ASP A 126 -14.03 -10.83 -3.03
C ASP A 126 -13.34 -10.99 -1.67
N SER A 127 -13.64 -12.08 -0.95
CA SER A 127 -12.95 -12.43 0.30
C SER A 127 -11.44 -12.61 0.10
N LEU A 128 -11.02 -13.39 -0.89
CA LEU A 128 -9.60 -13.56 -1.22
C LEU A 128 -8.96 -12.25 -1.68
N ALA A 129 -9.65 -11.45 -2.50
CA ALA A 129 -9.14 -10.17 -2.97
C ALA A 129 -8.88 -9.19 -1.82
N GLN A 130 -9.81 -9.07 -0.87
CA GLN A 130 -9.64 -8.24 0.33
C GLN A 130 -8.44 -8.72 1.16
N ARG A 131 -8.35 -10.02 1.45
CA ARG A 131 -7.26 -10.56 2.29
C ARG A 131 -5.88 -10.47 1.63
N LEU A 132 -5.79 -10.70 0.32
CA LEU A 132 -4.55 -10.54 -0.42
C LEU A 132 -4.12 -9.06 -0.51
N HIS A 133 -5.09 -8.15 -0.64
CA HIS A 133 -4.84 -6.71 -0.57
C HIS A 133 -4.37 -6.27 0.81
N ASP A 134 -5.08 -6.65 1.86
CA ASP A 134 -4.72 -6.34 3.26
C ASP A 134 -3.32 -6.87 3.60
N HIS A 135 -2.99 -8.08 3.15
CA HIS A 135 -1.66 -8.65 3.30
C HIS A 135 -0.60 -7.79 2.61
N SER A 136 -0.85 -7.40 1.36
CA SER A 136 0.07 -6.56 0.57
C SER A 136 0.28 -5.18 1.20
N ILE A 137 -0.77 -4.58 1.78
CA ILE A 137 -0.69 -3.33 2.53
C ILE A 137 0.10 -3.51 3.83
N THR A 138 -0.14 -4.58 4.57
CA THR A 138 0.59 -4.88 5.82
C THR A 138 2.07 -5.08 5.56
N ASP A 139 2.41 -5.82 4.52
CA ASP A 139 3.80 -6.06 4.10
C ASP A 139 4.48 -4.75 3.68
N SER A 140 3.81 -3.95 2.83
CA SER A 140 4.30 -2.61 2.44
C SER A 140 4.46 -1.65 3.63
N LEU A 141 3.59 -1.76 4.65
CA LEU A 141 3.67 -0.98 5.88
C LEU A 141 4.91 -1.38 6.69
N HIS A 142 5.18 -2.67 6.83
CA HIS A 142 6.39 -3.14 7.51
C HIS A 142 7.66 -2.63 6.79
N ASP A 143 7.72 -2.75 5.47
CA ASP A 143 8.86 -2.24 4.68
C ASP A 143 9.04 -0.72 4.82
N TYR A 144 7.94 0.02 4.95
CA TYR A 144 7.99 1.46 5.21
C TYR A 144 8.54 1.75 6.61
N LEU A 145 8.06 1.05 7.64
CA LEU A 145 8.46 1.27 9.04
C LEU A 145 9.89 0.84 9.32
N LEU A 146 10.43 -0.17 8.63
CA LEU A 146 11.83 -0.59 8.76
C LEU A 146 12.84 0.51 8.40
N LYS A 147 12.42 1.55 7.69
CA LYS A 147 13.24 2.72 7.36
C LYS A 147 13.41 3.70 8.52
N TRP A 148 12.64 3.50 9.59
CA TRP A 148 12.62 4.37 10.77
C TRP A 148 13.17 3.63 11.99
N ASP A 149 13.79 4.37 12.90
CA ASP A 149 14.02 3.88 14.26
C ASP A 149 12.65 3.64 14.92
N SER A 150 12.44 2.45 15.47
CA SER A 150 11.17 2.08 16.10
C SER A 150 10.80 3.01 17.27
N HIS A 151 11.78 3.60 17.97
CA HIS A 151 11.54 4.59 19.04
C HIS A 151 11.11 5.96 18.51
N ARG A 152 11.23 6.18 17.19
CA ARG A 152 10.81 7.41 16.51
C ARG A 152 9.44 7.30 15.86
N VAL A 153 8.80 6.14 15.90
CA VAL A 153 7.43 5.95 15.40
C VAL A 153 6.45 6.18 16.55
N VAL A 154 5.64 7.23 16.46
CA VAL A 154 4.70 7.62 17.52
C VAL A 154 3.28 7.63 16.99
N ALA A 155 2.43 6.82 17.63
CA ALA A 155 1.02 6.75 17.30
C ALA A 155 0.19 7.62 18.24
N ILE A 156 -0.64 8.51 17.70
CA ILE A 156 -1.68 9.19 18.49
C ILE A 156 -3.02 8.51 18.18
N MET A 157 -3.54 7.81 19.19
CA MET A 157 -4.86 7.20 19.15
C MET A 157 -5.89 8.20 19.67
N GLY A 158 -6.87 8.54 18.85
CA GLY A 158 -7.89 9.54 19.18
C GLY A 158 -9.24 9.19 18.58
N GLY A 159 -10.31 9.63 19.24
CA GLY A 159 -11.68 9.40 18.79
C GLY A 159 -12.00 10.15 17.49
N HIS A 160 -12.74 9.49 16.61
CA HIS A 160 -13.21 10.07 15.34
C HIS A 160 -14.21 11.23 15.54
N SER A 161 -14.81 11.34 16.73
CA SER A 161 -15.83 12.33 17.08
C SER A 161 -15.26 13.65 17.62
N LEU A 162 -13.94 13.76 17.77
CA LEU A 162 -13.31 14.99 18.27
C LEU A 162 -13.48 16.11 17.23
N ARG A 163 -14.13 17.20 17.63
CA ARG A 163 -14.38 18.33 16.73
C ARG A 163 -13.12 19.17 16.54
N ARG A 164 -13.00 19.80 15.36
CA ARG A 164 -11.87 20.67 15.02
C ARG A 164 -11.77 21.94 15.88
N ASP A 165 -12.89 22.40 16.44
CA ASP A 165 -12.97 23.57 17.33
C ASP A 165 -12.69 23.22 18.81
N ALA A 166 -12.46 21.95 19.14
CA ALA A 166 -12.15 21.54 20.49
C ALA A 166 -10.69 21.86 20.86
N ALA A 167 -10.47 22.26 22.11
CA ALA A 167 -9.13 22.50 22.65
C ALA A 167 -8.21 21.27 22.50
N ASP A 168 -8.75 20.06 22.71
CA ASP A 168 -7.98 18.82 22.55
C ASP A 168 -7.55 18.56 21.11
N TYR A 169 -8.33 18.98 20.11
CA TYR A 169 -7.92 18.87 18.71
C TYR A 169 -6.67 19.72 18.47
N ARG A 170 -6.69 20.97 18.94
CA ARG A 170 -5.54 21.89 18.87
C ARG A 170 -4.32 21.34 19.61
N ASN A 171 -4.51 20.77 20.80
CA ASN A 171 -3.42 20.14 21.56
C ASN A 171 -2.76 19.00 20.78
N ILE A 172 -3.54 18.14 20.12
CA ILE A 172 -3.02 17.05 19.30
C ILE A 172 -2.22 17.59 18.10
N VAL A 173 -2.71 18.65 17.43
CA VAL A 173 -1.98 19.31 16.34
C VAL A 173 -0.60 19.78 16.83
N PHE A 174 -0.53 20.46 17.98
CA PHE A 174 0.75 20.93 18.53
C PHE A 174 1.68 19.80 18.96
N ILE A 175 1.16 18.78 19.64
CA ILE A 175 1.96 17.61 20.05
C ILE A 175 2.57 16.96 18.81
N SER A 176 1.77 16.72 17.77
CA SER A 176 2.24 16.10 16.53
C SER A 176 3.24 16.98 15.77
N LYS A 177 3.01 18.30 15.70
CA LYS A 177 3.95 19.27 15.13
C LYS A 177 5.32 19.19 15.82
N VAL A 178 5.36 19.31 17.14
CA VAL A 178 6.62 19.31 17.91
C VAL A 178 7.35 17.97 17.78
N LEU A 179 6.63 16.85 17.77
CA LEU A 179 7.24 15.53 17.59
C LEU A 179 7.81 15.35 16.18
N ALA A 180 7.08 15.77 15.15
CA ALA A 180 7.55 15.74 13.76
C ALA A 180 8.80 16.61 13.56
N GLU A 181 8.83 17.83 14.13
CA GLU A 181 10.02 18.71 14.10
C GLU A 181 11.23 18.10 14.84
N ARG A 182 11.00 17.17 15.77
CA ARG A 182 12.02 16.40 16.48
C ARG A 182 12.39 15.08 15.78
N GLY A 183 11.92 14.88 14.55
CA GLY A 183 12.24 13.72 13.71
C GLY A 183 11.46 12.45 14.06
N HIS A 184 10.27 12.57 14.65
CA HIS A 184 9.36 11.43 14.84
C HIS A 184 8.47 11.24 13.61
N LEU A 185 8.26 9.98 13.23
CA LEU A 185 7.20 9.59 12.31
C LEU A 185 5.89 9.50 13.10
N MET A 186 4.99 10.42 12.80
CA MET A 186 3.65 10.42 13.39
C MET A 186 2.73 9.49 12.60
N VAL A 187 2.03 8.60 13.30
CA VAL A 187 1.06 7.67 12.71
C VAL A 187 -0.28 7.73 13.44
N SER A 188 -1.36 7.36 12.76
CA SER A 188 -2.71 7.30 13.33
C SER A 188 -3.56 6.26 12.58
N GLY A 189 -4.81 6.05 13.04
CA GLY A 189 -5.77 5.21 12.33
C GLY A 189 -6.35 5.84 11.04
N GLY A 190 -5.96 7.07 10.69
CA GLY A 190 -6.32 7.70 9.40
C GLY A 190 -7.74 8.26 9.29
N GLY A 191 -8.55 8.18 10.34
CA GLY A 191 -9.91 8.76 10.37
C GLY A 191 -9.95 10.26 10.72
N PRO A 192 -11.16 10.84 10.89
CA PRO A 192 -11.33 12.22 11.31
C PRO A 192 -10.99 12.43 12.79
N GLY A 193 -11.08 13.68 13.27
CA GLY A 193 -10.92 14.02 14.68
C GLY A 193 -9.47 13.93 15.14
N GLY A 194 -9.20 13.19 16.23
CA GLY A 194 -7.83 13.13 16.80
C GLY A 194 -6.80 12.52 15.84
N MET A 195 -7.23 11.59 14.98
CA MET A 195 -6.37 11.00 13.95
C MET A 195 -6.02 12.03 12.86
N GLU A 196 -7.01 12.80 12.39
CA GLU A 196 -6.81 13.92 11.48
C GLU A 196 -5.91 15.01 12.07
N ALA A 197 -6.15 15.41 13.33
CA ALA A 197 -5.33 16.38 14.05
C ALA A 197 -3.85 15.97 14.09
N THR A 198 -3.59 14.67 14.20
CA THR A 198 -2.23 14.12 14.16
C THR A 198 -1.56 14.44 12.83
N HIS A 199 -2.20 14.13 11.70
CA HIS A 199 -1.63 14.41 10.38
C HIS A 199 -1.54 15.92 10.07
N LEU A 200 -2.53 16.71 10.53
CA LEU A 200 -2.48 18.16 10.41
C LEU A 200 -1.27 18.74 11.17
N GLY A 201 -1.01 18.28 12.40
CA GLY A 201 0.17 18.71 13.15
C GLY A 201 1.48 18.41 12.44
N THR A 202 1.61 17.22 11.86
CA THR A 202 2.78 16.85 11.06
C THR A 202 2.92 17.74 9.81
N TRP A 203 1.82 18.04 9.12
CA TRP A 203 1.81 18.96 7.98
C TRP A 203 2.20 20.41 8.37
N MET A 204 1.91 20.79 9.62
CA MET A 204 2.25 22.08 10.20
C MET A 204 3.66 22.15 10.79
N ALA A 205 4.46 21.07 10.74
CA ALA A 205 5.85 21.09 11.15
C ALA A 205 6.62 22.20 10.41
N HIS A 206 7.40 22.97 11.16
CA HIS A 206 8.18 24.12 10.69
C HIS A 206 7.38 25.31 10.11
N ARG A 207 6.05 25.31 10.21
CA ARG A 207 5.18 26.46 9.91
C ARG A 207 4.92 27.33 11.15
N ASP A 208 4.42 28.56 10.96
CA ASP A 208 4.07 29.44 12.07
C ASP A 208 2.84 28.86 12.81
N GLU A 209 2.86 28.89 14.14
CA GLU A 209 1.74 28.41 14.96
C GLU A 209 0.45 29.20 14.71
N LYS A 210 0.56 30.44 14.24
CA LYS A 210 -0.58 31.26 13.84
C LYS A 210 -1.32 30.71 12.62
N GLU A 211 -0.72 29.81 11.85
CA GLU A 211 -1.38 29.12 10.72
C GLU A 211 -2.29 27.96 11.18
N ILE A 212 -2.24 27.60 12.46
CA ILE A 212 -3.10 26.55 13.05
C ILE A 212 -4.50 27.10 13.40
N ASP A 213 -4.60 28.42 13.65
CA ASP A 213 -5.83 29.15 13.97
C ASP A 213 -6.48 29.77 12.71
#